data_AF-A0A1M3CNG9-F1
#
_entry.id   AF-A0A1M3CNG9-F1
#
_cell.length_a   1.000
_cell.length_b   1.000
_cell.length_c   1.000
_cell.angle_alpha   90.00
_cell.angle_beta   90.00
_cell.angle_gamma   90.00
#
_symmetry.space_group_name_H-M   'P 1'
#
loop_
_entity.id
_entity.type
_entity.pdbx_description
1 polymer ?
#
loop_
_entity_poly.entity_id
_entity_poly.type
_entity_poly.pdbx_seq_one_letter_code
_entity_poly.pdbx_strand_id
1 'polypeptide(L)' 'MAVSNTSSISLSANDRLVAGVFALLLGAFLVFGAGLANSAVLHDTAHDTRHSYGFPCH' A
#
# COMPACT_ATOMS: atom_id res chain seq x y z
N MET A 1 28.22 1.36 -31.78
CA MET A 1 26.98 0.69 -31.36
C MET A 1 27.24 0.07 -29.99
N ALA A 2 26.61 0.55 -28.93
CA ALA A 2 26.74 -0.03 -27.59
C ALA A 2 25.68 -1.13 -27.44
N VAL A 3 26.10 -2.36 -27.16
CA VAL A 3 25.20 -3.49 -26.90
C VAL A 3 24.82 -3.43 -25.42
N SER A 4 23.55 -3.15 -25.12
CA SER A 4 23.03 -3.23 -23.75
C SER A 4 22.87 -4.69 -23.36
N ASN A 5 23.67 -5.15 -22.39
CA ASN A 5 23.55 -6.51 -21.87
C ASN A 5 22.39 -6.55 -20.86
N THR A 6 21.23 -7.06 -21.29
CA THR A 6 20.07 -7.25 -20.40
C THR A 6 20.27 -8.53 -19.58
N SER A 7 20.71 -8.39 -18.34
CA SER A 7 20.76 -9.49 -17.39
C SER A 7 19.34 -9.85 -16.97
N SER A 8 18.87 -11.02 -17.36
CA SER A 8 17.58 -11.56 -16.91
C SER A 8 17.78 -12.32 -15.61
N ILE A 9 17.03 -11.95 -14.57
CA ILE A 9 17.04 -12.64 -13.29
C ILE A 9 15.99 -13.75 -13.38
N SER A 10 16.43 -15.02 -13.34
CA SER A 10 15.49 -16.13 -13.30
C SER A 10 14.88 -16.25 -11.91
N LEU A 11 13.59 -15.96 -11.80
CA LEU A 11 12.85 -16.03 -10.56
C LEU A 11 12.32 -17.46 -10.35
N SER A 12 12.51 -18.04 -9.16
CA SER A 12 12.00 -19.39 -8.87
C SER A 12 10.47 -19.39 -8.75
N ALA A 13 9.86 -20.59 -8.80
CA ALA A 13 8.42 -20.72 -8.58
C ALA A 13 8.01 -20.25 -7.16
N ASN A 14 8.87 -20.47 -6.16
CA ASN A 14 8.64 -20.04 -4.79
C ASN A 14 8.64 -18.51 -4.65
N ASP A 15 9.61 -17.83 -5.28
CA ASP A 15 9.70 -16.37 -5.25
C ASP A 15 8.46 -15.72 -5.89
N ARG A 16 7.98 -16.30 -7.00
CA ARG A 16 6.74 -15.87 -7.66
C ARG A 16 5.52 -16.09 -6.78
N LEU A 17 5.46 -17.22 -6.08
CA LEU A 17 4.36 -17.54 -5.18
C LEU A 17 4.31 -16.57 -3.99
N VAL A 18 5.46 -16.30 -3.37
CA VAL A 18 5.57 -15.33 -2.26
C VAL A 18 5.12 -13.95 -2.71
N ALA A 19 5.63 -13.47 -3.85
CA ALA A 19 5.22 -12.18 -4.41
C ALA A 19 3.71 -12.14 -4.72
N GLY A 20 3.16 -13.22 -5.30
CA GLY A 20 1.74 -13.33 -5.62
C GLY A 20 0.85 -13.31 -4.39
N VAL A 21 1.20 -14.08 -3.35
CA VAL A 21 0.46 -14.08 -2.08
C VAL A 21 0.51 -12.72 -1.41
N PHE A 22 1.68 -12.07 -1.38
CA PHE A 22 1.81 -10.74 -0.81
C PHE A 22 0.97 -9.71 -1.56
N ALA A 23 0.98 -9.76 -2.89
CA ALA A 23 0.12 -8.90 -3.72
C ALA A 23 -1.37 -9.15 -3.47
N LEU A 24 -1.78 -10.41 -3.30
CA LEU A 24 -3.16 -10.77 -2.96
C LEU A 24 -3.58 -10.24 -1.60
N LEU A 25 -2.73 -10.40 -0.58
CA LEU A 25 -3.00 -9.89 0.77
C LEU A 25 -3.05 -8.37 0.79
N LEU A 26 -2.12 -7.70 0.10
CA LEU A 26 -2.12 -6.24 -0.02
C LEU A 26 -3.37 -5.75 -0.76
N GLY A 27 -3.74 -6.38 -1.87
CA GLY A 27 -4.96 -6.06 -2.61
C GLY A 27 -6.23 -6.25 -1.77
N ALA A 28 -6.33 -7.37 -1.05
CA ALA A 28 -7.41 -7.62 -0.11
C ALA A 28 -7.45 -6.56 0.98
N PHE A 29 -6.32 -6.22 1.60
CA PHE A 29 -6.23 -5.18 2.61
C PHE A 29 -6.73 -3.83 2.07
N LEU A 30 -6.40 -3.45 0.84
CA LEU A 30 -6.89 -2.21 0.24
C LEU A 30 -8.41 -2.26 -0.01
N VAL A 31 -8.93 -3.35 -0.55
CA VAL A 31 -10.36 -3.50 -0.84
C VAL A 31 -11.19 -3.50 0.45
N PHE A 32 -10.80 -4.29 1.45
CA PHE A 32 -11.52 -4.35 2.71
C PHE A 32 -11.25 -3.12 3.58
N GLY A 33 -10.01 -2.68 3.65
CA GLY A 33 -9.59 -1.53 4.47
C GLY A 33 -10.14 -0.21 3.95
N ALA A 34 -10.12 0.04 2.63
CA ALA A 34 -10.66 1.27 2.05
C ALA A 34 -12.12 1.13 1.61
N GLY A 35 -12.52 -0.02 1.06
CA GLY A 35 -13.87 -0.24 0.52
C GLY A 35 -14.93 -0.55 1.57
N LEU A 36 -14.57 -1.13 2.73
CA LEU A 36 -15.46 -1.29 3.90
C LEU A 36 -15.11 -0.29 5.02
N ALA A 37 -14.24 0.70 4.76
CA ALA A 37 -14.06 1.78 5.72
C ALA A 37 -15.39 2.48 5.95
N ASN A 38 -15.79 2.61 7.22
CA ASN A 38 -16.90 3.48 7.58
C ASN A 38 -16.48 4.92 7.28
N SER A 39 -16.93 5.44 6.14
CA SER A 39 -16.51 6.74 5.62
C SER A 39 -16.78 7.88 6.58
N ALA A 40 -17.84 7.80 7.40
CA ALA A 40 -18.14 8.79 8.43
C ALA A 40 -17.07 8.79 9.53
N VAL A 41 -16.74 7.62 10.09
CA VAL A 41 -15.68 7.52 11.11
C VAL A 41 -14.33 7.96 10.55
N LEU A 42 -13.98 7.53 9.32
CA LEU A 42 -12.72 7.91 8.69
C LEU A 42 -12.65 9.42 8.39
N HIS A 43 -13.76 10.00 7.94
CA HIS A 43 -13.90 11.43 7.70
C HIS A 43 -13.78 12.23 9.00
N ASP A 44 -14.49 11.84 10.05
CA ASP A 44 -14.45 12.49 11.37
C ASP A 44 -13.04 12.41 11.97
N THR A 45 -12.37 11.26 11.85
CA THR A 45 -10.98 11.10 12.31
C THR A 45 -10.01 12.00 11.53
N ALA A 46 -10.21 12.16 10.22
CA ALA A 46 -9.39 13.05 9.39
C ALA A 46 -9.62 14.52 9.74
N HIS A 47 -10.88 14.90 10.02
CA HIS A 47 -11.22 16.22 10.52
C HIS A 47 -10.60 16.49 11.90
N ASP A 48 -10.73 15.57 12.85
CA ASP A 48 -10.14 15.64 14.18
C ASP A 48 -8.60 15.71 14.14
N THR A 49 -8.00 14.95 13.24
CA THR A 49 -6.56 14.96 12.96
C THR A 49 -6.11 16.33 12.46
N ARG A 50 -6.84 16.97 11.54
CA ARG A 50 -6.52 18.33 11.07
C ARG A 50 -6.68 19.37 12.18
N HIS A 51 -7.66 19.21 13.06
CA HIS A 51 -7.81 20.04 14.26
C HIS A 51 -6.64 19.83 15.23
N SER A 52 -6.17 18.59 15.39
CA SER A 52 -5.01 18.23 16.20
C SER A 52 -3.68 18.73 15.63
N TYR A 53 -3.52 18.75 14.30
CA TYR A 53 -2.35 19.32 13.62
C TYR A 53 -2.26 20.85 13.72
N GLY A 54 -3.33 21.52 14.11
CA GLY A 54 -3.35 22.96 14.40
C GLY A 54 -3.07 23.32 15.86
N PHE A 55 -2.85 22.33 16.76
CA PHE A 55 -2.46 22.64 18.13
C PHE A 55 -1.00 23.11 18.19
N PRO A 56 -0.72 24.23 18.88
CA PRO A 56 0.54 24.94 18.77
C PRO A 56 1.71 24.14 19.34
N CYS A 57 2.72 23.90 18.51
CA CYS A 57 4.03 23.46 18.94
C CYS A 57 4.83 24.67 19.45
N HIS A 58 4.30 25.37 20.46
CA HIS A 58 4.75 26.72 20.84
C HIS A 58 4.55 27.77 19.73
#